data_AF-A0A2D5QIG6-F1
#
_entry.id   AF-A0A2D5QIG6-F1
#
_cell.length_a   1.000
_cell.length_b   1.000
_cell.length_c   1.000
_cell.angle_alpha   90.00
_cell.angle_beta   90.00
_cell.angle_gamma   90.00
#
_symmetry.space_group_name_H-M   'P 1'
#
loop_
_entity.id
_entity.type
_entity.pdbx_description
1 polymer ?
#
loop_
_entity_poly.entity_id
_entity_poly.type
_entity_poly.pdbx_seq_one_letter_code
_entity_poly.pdbx_strand_id
1 'polypeptide(L)'
;MVLRLLLWTFLLISSISFSQEEWDRSAFTKDLKEDVNDFVYPIHKRAGNSFIKNFNDGFFDEGQEEYIYRLVTILRKKRFNDAADYFDLFRLLNHYGKGELNDESLDNFLATSVDYTVNLKHKNSKKYLKYCSDALVDSILHKGESFTWKLAEGDIYFTFDSVAKITAKYCQLYCISKT
;
A
#
# COMPACT_ATOMS: atom_id res chain seq x y z
N MET A 1 -20.39 -10.27 47.12
CA MET A 1 -20.81 -9.75 45.80
C MET A 1 -19.81 -8.74 45.21
N VAL A 2 -19.30 -7.80 46.02
CA VAL A 2 -18.37 -6.73 45.59
C VAL A 2 -17.05 -7.25 44.98
N LEU A 3 -16.45 -8.31 45.56
CA LEU A 3 -15.17 -8.85 45.07
C LEU A 3 -15.26 -9.50 43.67
N ARG A 4 -16.41 -10.13 43.35
CA ARG A 4 -16.64 -10.70 42.02
C ARG A 4 -16.82 -9.61 40.97
N LEU A 5 -17.50 -8.51 41.32
CA LEU A 5 -17.70 -7.37 40.43
C LEU A 5 -16.36 -6.71 40.05
N LEU A 6 -15.44 -6.58 41.02
CA LEU A 6 -14.09 -6.02 40.81
C LEU A 6 -13.21 -6.88 39.90
N LEU A 7 -13.36 -8.21 39.95
CA LEU A 7 -12.65 -9.14 39.07
C LEU A 7 -13.12 -9.04 37.61
N TRP A 8 -14.42 -8.87 37.39
CA TRP A 8 -14.98 -8.67 36.05
C TRP A 8 -14.58 -7.31 35.45
N THR A 9 -14.54 -6.25 36.25
CA THR A 9 -14.07 -4.94 35.77
C THR A 9 -12.58 -4.95 35.44
N PHE A 10 -11.74 -5.65 36.22
CA PHE A 10 -10.30 -5.75 35.92
C PHE A 10 -10.02 -6.51 34.62
N LEU A 11 -10.77 -7.59 34.35
CA LEU A 11 -10.66 -8.36 33.10
C LEU A 11 -11.11 -7.54 31.88
N LEU A 12 -12.19 -6.77 32.01
CA LEU A 12 -12.67 -5.87 30.95
C LEU A 12 -11.68 -4.72 30.68
N ILE A 13 -11.06 -4.14 31.71
CA ILE A 13 -10.08 -3.07 31.53
C ILE A 13 -8.79 -3.62 30.87
N SER A 14 -8.32 -4.79 31.28
CA SER A 14 -7.13 -5.41 30.69
C SER A 14 -7.29 -5.78 29.21
N SER A 15 -8.52 -6.06 28.75
CA SER A 15 -8.80 -6.37 27.35
C SER A 15 -8.93 -5.11 26.49
N ILE A 16 -9.34 -3.98 27.06
CA ILE A 16 -9.33 -2.67 26.36
C ILE A 16 -7.90 -2.13 26.25
N SER A 17 -7.06 -2.34 27.28
CA SER A 17 -5.65 -1.92 27.28
C SER A 17 -4.75 -2.70 26.32
N PHE A 18 -5.18 -3.86 25.81
CA PHE A 18 -4.38 -4.69 24.91
C PHE A 18 -4.60 -4.38 23.41
N SER A 19 -5.44 -3.39 23.08
CA SER A 19 -5.95 -3.21 21.70
C SER A 19 -5.42 -1.99 20.94
N GLN A 20 -4.48 -1.20 21.46
CA GLN A 20 -3.91 -0.07 20.72
C GLN A 20 -2.41 0.05 20.98
N GLU A 21 -1.59 -0.67 20.22
CA GLU A 21 -0.24 -0.19 19.93
C GLU A 21 -0.43 1.08 19.09
N GLU A 22 -0.47 2.22 19.76
CA GLU A 22 -0.46 3.53 19.09
C GLU A 22 0.86 3.66 18.34
N TRP A 23 0.78 3.77 17.02
CA TRP A 23 1.97 3.85 16.17
C TRP A 23 2.50 5.29 16.16
N ASP A 24 3.82 5.45 16.24
CA ASP A 24 4.44 6.76 16.18
C ASP A 24 4.80 7.13 14.74
N ARG A 25 4.10 8.12 14.21
CA ARG A 25 4.30 8.70 12.87
C ARG A 25 5.73 9.19 12.64
N SER A 26 6.35 9.81 13.65
CA SER A 26 7.72 10.33 13.54
C SER A 26 8.74 9.20 13.51
N ALA A 27 8.60 8.18 14.36
CA ALA A 27 9.44 6.98 14.31
C ALA A 27 9.29 6.24 12.97
N PHE A 28 8.06 6.05 12.50
CA PHE A 28 7.77 5.40 11.23
C PHE A 28 8.48 6.07 10.04
N THR A 29 8.35 7.39 9.92
CA THR A 29 8.97 8.15 8.83
C THR A 29 10.49 8.19 8.93
N LYS A 30 11.04 8.21 10.15
CA LYS A 30 12.48 8.10 10.38
C LYS A 30 13.02 6.75 9.90
N ASP A 31 12.40 5.64 10.32
CA ASP A 31 12.84 4.32 9.93
C ASP A 31 12.76 4.12 8.41
N LEU A 32 11.68 4.59 7.77
CA LEU A 32 11.55 4.54 6.31
C LEU A 32 12.64 5.33 5.60
N LYS A 33 13.05 6.46 6.18
CA LYS A 33 14.13 7.28 5.62
C LYS A 33 15.47 6.55 5.67
N GLU A 34 15.69 5.71 6.67
CA GLU A 34 16.86 4.82 6.75
C GLU A 34 16.80 3.77 5.61
N ASP A 35 15.69 3.04 5.47
CA ASP A 35 15.48 2.07 4.38
C ASP A 35 15.68 2.68 2.97
N VAL A 36 15.28 3.94 2.79
CA VAL A 36 15.40 4.66 1.50
C VAL A 36 16.81 5.12 1.21
N ASN A 37 17.59 5.50 2.23
CA ASN A 37 18.88 6.15 2.04
C ASN A 37 20.01 5.19 1.67
N ASP A 38 19.93 3.94 2.10
CA ASP A 38 20.96 2.91 1.92
C ASP A 38 21.01 2.32 0.50
N PHE A 39 20.18 2.83 -0.41
CA PHE A 39 20.01 2.24 -1.74
C PHE A 39 20.77 2.97 -2.87
N VAL A 40 21.34 2.18 -3.78
CA VAL A 40 22.29 2.64 -4.82
C VAL A 40 21.61 3.32 -6.01
N TYR A 41 20.41 2.89 -6.43
CA TYR A 41 19.80 3.43 -7.65
C TYR A 41 19.00 4.73 -7.38
N PRO A 42 19.30 5.83 -8.11
CA PRO A 42 18.67 7.13 -7.86
C PRO A 42 17.15 7.14 -8.00
N ILE A 43 16.58 6.36 -8.92
CA ILE A 43 15.13 6.36 -9.18
C ILE A 43 14.32 5.84 -7.99
N HIS A 44 14.78 4.78 -7.33
CA HIS A 44 14.11 4.24 -6.15
C HIS A 44 14.25 5.19 -4.96
N LYS A 45 15.43 5.76 -4.75
CA LYS A 45 15.67 6.76 -3.71
C LYS A 45 14.78 8.00 -3.88
N ARG A 46 14.61 8.49 -5.11
CA ARG A 46 13.69 9.60 -5.41
C ARG A 46 12.23 9.25 -5.09
N ALA A 47 11.78 8.05 -5.47
CA ALA A 47 10.41 7.62 -5.17
C ALA A 47 10.17 7.54 -3.65
N GLY A 48 11.10 6.97 -2.88
CA GLY A 48 11.02 6.92 -1.43
C GLY A 48 11.02 8.30 -0.78
N ASN A 49 11.94 9.18 -1.17
CA ASN A 49 11.98 10.55 -0.66
C ASN A 49 10.73 11.37 -1.00
N SER A 50 10.19 11.19 -2.21
CA SER A 50 8.93 11.82 -2.62
C SER A 50 7.77 11.33 -1.76
N PHE A 51 7.71 10.03 -1.48
CA PHE A 51 6.66 9.47 -0.64
C PHE A 51 6.75 10.02 0.79
N ILE A 52 7.94 9.99 1.40
CA ILE A 52 8.15 10.52 2.76
C ILE A 52 7.76 12.00 2.83
N LYS A 53 8.04 12.78 1.79
CA LYS A 53 7.61 14.17 1.70
C LYS A 53 6.09 14.28 1.67
N ASN A 54 5.42 13.60 0.73
CA ASN A 54 3.95 13.64 0.62
C ASN A 54 3.27 13.16 1.91
N PHE A 55 3.84 12.14 2.56
CA PHE A 55 3.36 11.66 3.85
C PHE A 55 3.45 12.78 4.90
N ASN A 56 4.63 13.38 5.08
CA ASN A 56 4.81 14.47 6.05
C ASN A 56 3.97 15.72 5.76
N ASP A 57 3.76 16.04 4.48
CA ASP A 57 2.98 17.19 4.02
C ASP A 57 1.45 17.00 4.21
N GLY A 58 1.01 15.82 4.67
CA GLY A 58 -0.39 15.56 5.05
C GLY A 58 -1.31 15.26 3.87
N PHE A 59 -0.77 14.64 2.80
CA PHE A 59 -1.58 14.22 1.66
C PHE A 59 -2.48 13.02 1.96
N PHE A 60 -2.24 12.29 3.05
CA PHE A 60 -3.01 11.12 3.46
C PHE A 60 -3.81 11.45 4.72
N ASP A 61 -5.03 10.94 4.82
CA ASP A 61 -5.80 11.03 6.06
C ASP A 61 -5.31 10.02 7.12
N GLU A 62 -5.79 10.15 8.35
CA GLU A 62 -5.38 9.32 9.49
C GLU A 62 -5.60 7.82 9.24
N GLY A 63 -6.71 7.45 8.59
CA GLY A 63 -7.01 6.05 8.28
C GLY A 63 -6.06 5.48 7.23
N GLN A 64 -5.78 6.26 6.18
CA GLN A 64 -4.82 5.91 5.14
C GLN A 64 -3.41 5.80 5.72
N GLU A 65 -2.99 6.73 6.58
CA GLU A 65 -1.70 6.67 7.27
C GLU A 65 -1.57 5.39 8.12
N GLU A 66 -2.60 5.01 8.87
CA GLU A 66 -2.63 3.77 9.65
C GLU A 66 -2.49 2.53 8.75
N TYR A 67 -3.24 2.46 7.65
CA TYR A 67 -3.12 1.34 6.71
C TYR A 67 -1.74 1.27 6.04
N ILE A 68 -1.16 2.42 5.68
CA ILE A 68 0.21 2.49 5.14
C ILE A 68 1.21 1.95 6.16
N TYR A 69 1.12 2.38 7.42
CA TYR A 69 1.97 1.89 8.50
C TYR A 69 1.83 0.36 8.67
N ARG A 70 0.60 -0.15 8.72
CA ARG A 70 0.32 -1.59 8.84
C ARG A 70 0.88 -2.38 7.67
N LEU A 71 0.67 -1.90 6.44
CA LEU A 71 1.18 -2.53 5.23
C LEU A 71 2.71 -2.58 5.23
N VAL A 72 3.38 -1.45 5.51
CA VAL A 72 4.85 -1.40 5.58
C VAL A 72 5.39 -2.34 6.65
N THR A 73 4.74 -2.39 7.82
CA THR A 73 5.12 -3.32 8.91
C THR A 73 5.00 -4.78 8.49
N ILE A 74 3.92 -5.16 7.79
CA ILE A 74 3.77 -6.50 7.21
C ILE A 74 4.89 -6.78 6.20
N LEU A 75 5.17 -5.83 5.30
CA LEU A 75 6.22 -5.98 4.29
C LEU A 75 7.62 -6.11 4.90
N ARG A 76 7.94 -5.37 5.98
CA ARG A 76 9.19 -5.54 6.73
C ARG A 76 9.32 -6.96 7.30
N LYS A 77 8.23 -7.52 7.84
CA LYS A 77 8.20 -8.94 8.27
C LYS A 77 8.42 -9.91 7.10
N LYS A 78 8.18 -9.47 5.86
CA LYS A 78 8.52 -10.18 4.61
C LYS A 78 9.90 -9.80 4.05
N ARG A 79 10.78 -9.19 4.83
CA ARG A 79 12.15 -8.79 4.47
C ARG A 79 12.21 -7.73 3.36
N PHE A 80 11.25 -6.81 3.34
CA PHE A 80 11.42 -5.57 2.58
C PHE A 80 12.33 -4.67 3.40
N ASN A 81 13.51 -4.36 2.87
CA ASN A 81 14.56 -3.69 3.65
C ASN A 81 15.17 -2.47 2.95
N ASP A 82 14.76 -2.17 1.71
CA ASP A 82 15.38 -1.10 0.94
C ASP A 82 14.41 -0.39 -0.02
N ALA A 83 14.87 0.72 -0.60
CA ALA A 83 14.09 1.50 -1.56
C ALA A 83 13.62 0.70 -2.79
N ALA A 84 14.33 -0.35 -3.22
CA ALA A 84 13.92 -1.16 -4.37
C ALA A 84 12.77 -2.09 -4.03
N ASP A 85 12.75 -2.66 -2.82
CA ASP A 85 11.65 -3.49 -2.35
C ASP A 85 10.34 -2.70 -2.29
N TYR A 86 10.40 -1.47 -1.80
CA TYR A 86 9.24 -0.59 -1.67
C TYR A 86 8.91 0.21 -2.94
N PHE A 87 9.73 0.14 -3.99
CA PHE A 87 9.63 1.06 -5.13
C PHE A 87 8.23 1.13 -5.75
N ASP A 88 7.62 -0.02 -6.07
CA ASP A 88 6.30 -0.05 -6.70
C ASP A 88 5.18 0.48 -5.77
N LEU A 89 5.32 0.29 -4.45
CA LEU A 89 4.41 0.88 -3.44
C LEU A 89 4.58 2.39 -3.37
N PHE A 90 5.81 2.89 -3.23
CA PHE A 90 6.07 4.33 -3.19
C PHE A 90 5.61 5.02 -4.47
N ARG A 91 5.79 4.37 -5.62
CA ARG A 91 5.32 4.88 -6.90
C ARG A 91 3.80 5.08 -6.91
N LEU A 92 3.03 4.12 -6.40
CA LEU A 92 1.57 4.21 -6.30
C LEU A 92 1.14 5.31 -5.31
N LEU A 93 1.73 5.34 -4.12
CA LEU A 93 1.40 6.35 -3.10
C LEU A 93 1.76 7.77 -3.56
N ASN A 94 2.84 7.92 -4.34
CA ASN A 94 3.19 9.20 -4.96
C ASN A 94 2.23 9.61 -6.09
N HIS A 95 1.63 8.66 -6.80
CA HIS A 95 0.60 8.93 -7.82
C HIS A 95 -0.66 9.51 -7.17
N TYR A 96 -1.07 8.92 -6.03
CA TYR A 96 -2.13 9.49 -5.19
C TYR A 96 -1.77 10.90 -4.69
N GLY A 97 -0.58 11.11 -4.14
CA GLY A 97 -0.16 12.45 -3.68
C GLY A 97 -0.07 13.52 -4.77
N LYS A 98 -0.18 13.15 -6.06
CA LYS A 98 -0.31 14.10 -7.18
C LYS A 98 -1.76 14.38 -7.59
N GLY A 99 -2.74 13.74 -6.95
CA GLY A 99 -4.15 13.79 -7.32
C GLY A 99 -4.50 12.92 -8.54
N GLU A 100 -3.64 11.97 -8.91
CA GLU A 100 -3.83 11.11 -10.08
C GLU A 100 -4.54 9.78 -9.74
N LEU A 101 -4.82 9.54 -8.45
CA LEU A 101 -5.62 8.42 -7.92
C LEU A 101 -6.65 8.98 -6.93
N ASN A 102 -7.89 8.47 -6.95
CA ASN A 102 -8.93 8.92 -6.01
C ASN A 102 -8.88 8.16 -4.66
N ASP A 103 -9.51 8.74 -3.63
CA ASP A 103 -9.51 8.21 -2.25
C ASP A 103 -10.08 6.78 -2.18
N GLU A 104 -11.24 6.53 -2.80
CA GLU A 104 -11.87 5.21 -2.81
C GLU A 104 -10.94 4.12 -3.36
N SER A 105 -10.19 4.42 -4.42
CA SER A 105 -9.23 3.47 -5.01
C SER A 105 -8.02 3.25 -4.12
N LEU A 106 -7.53 4.29 -3.45
CA LEU A 106 -6.43 4.17 -2.49
C LEU A 106 -6.88 3.35 -1.27
N ASP A 107 -8.02 3.65 -0.68
CA ASP A 107 -8.56 2.99 0.50
C ASP A 107 -8.76 1.49 0.23
N ASN A 108 -9.40 1.16 -0.90
CA ASN A 108 -9.59 -0.23 -1.31
C ASN A 108 -8.26 -0.95 -1.56
N PHE A 109 -7.29 -0.29 -2.19
CA PHE A 109 -5.95 -0.84 -2.37
C PHE A 109 -5.26 -1.12 -1.03
N LEU A 110 -5.26 -0.15 -0.11
CA LEU A 110 -4.60 -0.22 1.18
C LEU A 110 -5.20 -1.32 2.08
N ALA A 111 -6.52 -1.30 2.26
CA ALA A 111 -7.23 -2.30 3.06
C ALA A 111 -6.99 -3.72 2.53
N THR A 112 -7.15 -3.90 1.22
CA THR A 112 -6.91 -5.21 0.58
C THR A 112 -5.45 -5.65 0.67
N SER A 113 -4.51 -4.72 0.48
CA SER A 113 -3.08 -5.04 0.50
C SER A 113 -2.64 -5.51 1.88
N VAL A 114 -3.16 -4.92 2.95
CA VAL A 114 -2.89 -5.37 4.32
C VAL A 114 -3.31 -6.82 4.50
N ASP A 115 -4.53 -7.20 4.10
CA ASP A 115 -5.03 -8.56 4.28
C ASP A 115 -4.32 -9.57 3.36
N TYR A 116 -4.11 -9.20 2.10
CA TYR A 116 -3.59 -10.12 1.10
C TYR A 116 -2.09 -10.40 1.29
N THR A 117 -1.29 -9.37 1.62
CA THR A 117 0.17 -9.51 1.72
C THR A 117 0.64 -10.34 2.91
N VAL A 118 -0.18 -10.48 3.96
CA VAL A 118 0.10 -11.37 5.11
C VAL A 118 0.36 -12.80 4.66
N ASN A 119 -0.35 -13.28 3.63
CA ASN A 119 -0.25 -14.65 3.15
C ASN A 119 0.82 -14.85 2.06
N LEU A 120 1.46 -13.78 1.61
CA LEU A 120 2.46 -13.84 0.54
C LEU A 120 3.88 -14.00 1.09
N LYS A 121 4.74 -14.59 0.25
CA LYS A 121 6.21 -14.58 0.42
C LYS A 121 6.77 -13.31 -0.23
N HIS A 122 7.94 -12.85 0.21
CA HIS A 122 8.65 -11.68 -0.30
C HIS A 122 8.52 -11.47 -1.83
N LYS A 123 8.94 -12.46 -2.64
CA LYS A 123 8.89 -12.39 -4.11
C LYS A 123 7.47 -12.18 -4.66
N ASN A 124 6.47 -12.79 -4.05
CA ASN A 124 5.08 -12.67 -4.48
C ASN A 124 4.48 -11.34 -4.01
N SER A 125 4.84 -10.84 -2.83
CA SER A 125 4.46 -9.50 -2.38
C SER A 125 4.99 -8.43 -3.32
N LYS A 126 6.27 -8.51 -3.75
CA LYS A 126 6.84 -7.60 -4.75
C LYS A 126 6.09 -7.65 -6.06
N LYS A 127 5.80 -8.86 -6.57
CA LYS A 127 5.01 -9.03 -7.81
C LYS A 127 3.60 -8.44 -7.68
N TYR A 128 2.93 -8.68 -6.55
CA TYR A 128 1.59 -8.16 -6.28
C TYR A 128 1.59 -6.62 -6.30
N LEU A 129 2.46 -5.98 -5.51
CA LEU A 129 2.59 -4.52 -5.48
C LEU A 129 2.94 -3.96 -6.85
N LYS A 130 3.82 -4.65 -7.59
CA LYS A 130 4.13 -4.29 -8.97
C LYS A 130 2.90 -4.32 -9.88
N TYR A 131 2.09 -5.37 -9.82
CA TYR A 131 0.88 -5.44 -10.66
C TYR A 131 -0.13 -4.37 -10.29
N CYS A 132 -0.33 -4.09 -9.01
CA CYS A 132 -1.18 -2.99 -8.55
C CYS A 132 -0.66 -1.63 -9.05
N SER A 133 0.65 -1.38 -8.94
CA SER A 133 1.29 -0.16 -9.42
C SER A 133 1.17 -0.02 -10.94
N ASP A 134 1.47 -1.08 -11.70
CA ASP A 134 1.32 -1.09 -13.16
C ASP A 134 -0.14 -0.82 -13.57
N ALA A 135 -1.13 -1.36 -12.85
CA ALA A 135 -2.54 -1.17 -13.16
C ALA A 135 -3.06 0.23 -12.78
N LEU A 136 -2.74 0.71 -11.58
CA LEU A 136 -3.29 1.96 -11.05
C LEU A 136 -2.51 3.19 -11.50
N VAL A 137 -1.21 3.07 -11.82
CA VAL A 137 -0.36 4.19 -12.25
C VAL A 137 -0.21 4.26 -13.76
N ASP A 138 -0.01 3.11 -14.42
CA ASP A 138 0.21 3.09 -15.87
C ASP A 138 -1.02 2.67 -16.67
N SER A 139 -2.13 2.33 -15.99
CA SER A 139 -3.31 1.75 -16.60
C SER A 139 -3.01 0.44 -17.36
N ILE A 140 -1.98 -0.31 -16.94
CA ILE A 140 -1.55 -1.55 -17.60
C ILE A 140 -2.27 -2.74 -16.96
N LEU A 141 -3.10 -3.43 -17.75
CA LEU A 141 -3.82 -4.62 -17.31
C LEU A 141 -3.02 -5.91 -17.51
N HIS A 142 -2.21 -5.97 -18.58
CA HIS A 142 -1.42 -7.15 -18.90
C HIS A 142 -0.18 -6.81 -19.71
N LYS A 143 0.95 -7.43 -19.38
CA LYS A 143 2.21 -7.37 -20.14
C LYS A 143 2.55 -8.78 -20.63
N GLY A 144 2.35 -9.03 -21.93
CA GLY A 144 2.81 -10.24 -22.61
C GLY A 144 4.18 -10.05 -23.26
N GLU A 145 4.66 -11.07 -23.97
CA GLU A 145 5.93 -11.01 -24.71
C GLU A 145 5.84 -10.05 -25.90
N SER A 146 4.76 -10.10 -26.67
CA SER A 146 4.62 -9.32 -27.91
C SER A 146 3.69 -8.11 -27.79
N PHE A 147 2.86 -8.06 -26.75
CA PHE A 147 1.85 -7.01 -26.59
C PHE A 147 1.66 -6.61 -25.12
N THR A 148 1.23 -5.37 -24.92
CA THR A 148 0.78 -4.84 -23.63
C THR A 148 -0.63 -4.31 -23.78
N TRP A 149 -1.53 -4.76 -22.91
CA TRP A 149 -2.89 -4.24 -22.82
C TRP A 149 -2.93 -3.11 -21.80
N LYS A 150 -3.35 -1.92 -22.25
CA LYS A 150 -3.57 -0.75 -21.41
C LYS A 150 -5.01 -0.29 -21.51
N LEU A 151 -5.51 0.36 -20.47
CA LEU A 151 -6.73 1.15 -20.56
C LEU A 151 -6.41 2.50 -21.17
N ALA A 152 -7.20 2.88 -22.17
CA ALA A 152 -7.11 4.14 -22.90
C ALA A 152 -7.99 5.21 -22.26
N GLU A 153 -9.24 4.84 -21.99
CA GLU A 153 -10.28 5.68 -21.39
C GLU A 153 -11.18 4.78 -20.52
N GLY A 154 -11.83 5.37 -19.53
CA GLY A 154 -12.79 4.70 -18.64
C GLY A 154 -12.39 4.75 -17.17
N ASP A 155 -13.37 4.53 -16.29
CA ASP A 155 -13.15 4.53 -14.85
C ASP A 155 -12.68 3.15 -14.38
N ILE A 156 -11.55 3.12 -13.67
CA ILE A 156 -10.98 1.92 -13.06
C ILE A 156 -11.29 1.92 -11.58
N TYR A 157 -11.86 0.83 -11.10
CA TYR A 157 -12.10 0.62 -9.68
C TYR A 157 -11.38 -0.64 -9.23
N PHE A 158 -10.67 -0.52 -8.11
CA PHE A 158 -10.13 -1.67 -7.42
C PHE A 158 -11.14 -2.12 -6.36
N THR A 159 -11.56 -3.39 -6.42
CA THR A 159 -12.52 -3.97 -5.49
C THR A 159 -11.99 -5.31 -4.97
N PHE A 160 -12.42 -5.70 -3.76
CA PHE A 160 -12.02 -6.96 -3.15
C PHE A 160 -13.20 -7.60 -2.41
N ASP A 161 -13.50 -8.85 -2.75
CA ASP A 161 -14.47 -9.67 -2.00
C ASP A 161 -13.86 -10.99 -1.47
N SER A 162 -12.86 -11.50 -2.17
CA SER A 162 -12.19 -12.80 -1.97
C SER A 162 -10.91 -12.92 -2.80
N VAL A 163 -10.87 -12.21 -3.93
CA VAL A 163 -9.71 -12.01 -4.79
C VAL A 163 -9.66 -10.54 -5.20
N ALA A 164 -8.47 -10.01 -5.45
CA ALA A 164 -8.29 -8.66 -6.00
C ALA A 164 -8.94 -8.57 -7.38
N LYS A 165 -9.90 -7.66 -7.54
CA LYS A 165 -10.65 -7.43 -8.77
C LYS A 165 -10.41 -6.01 -9.25
N ILE A 166 -10.11 -5.88 -10.53
CA ILE A 166 -10.11 -4.60 -11.22
C ILE A 166 -11.35 -4.62 -12.11
N THR A 167 -12.28 -3.71 -11.85
CA THR A 167 -13.47 -3.50 -12.67
C THR A 167 -13.33 -2.22 -13.46
N ALA A 168 -13.75 -2.24 -14.71
CA ALA A 168 -13.74 -1.07 -15.58
C ALA A 168 -15.12 -0.91 -16.21
N LYS A 169 -15.62 0.33 -16.25
CA LYS A 169 -16.84 0.69 -16.98
C LYS A 169 -16.49 1.62 -18.13
N TYR A 170 -17.22 1.48 -19.24
CA TYR A 170 -17.05 2.30 -20.45
C TYR A 170 -15.60 2.36 -20.95
N CYS A 171 -14.89 1.24 -20.85
CA CYS A 171 -13.47 1.23 -21.08
C CYS A 171 -13.09 0.98 -22.55
N GLN A 172 -12.14 1.77 -23.03
CA GLN A 172 -11.41 1.47 -24.26
C GLN A 172 -10.06 0.83 -23.90
N LEU A 173 -9.68 -0.21 -24.65
CA LEU A 173 -8.40 -0.90 -24.45
C LEU A 173 -7.45 -0.62 -25.62
N TYR A 174 -6.22 -0.27 -25.30
CA TYR A 174 -5.12 -0.25 -26.26
C TYR A 174 -4.31 -1.53 -26.18
N CYS A 175 -4.12 -2.16 -27.34
CA CYS A 175 -3.12 -3.19 -27.54
C CYS A 175 -1.87 -2.54 -28.14
N ILE A 176 -0.81 -2.42 -27.33
CA ILE A 176 0.46 -1.86 -27.77
C ILE A 176 1.39 -3.02 -28.10
N SER A 177 1.78 -3.13 -29.37
CA SER A 177 2.82 -4.07 -29.79
C SER A 177 4.17 -3.65 -29.22
N LYS A 178 4.90 -4.60 -28.63
CA LYS A 178 6.31 -4.42 -28.27
C LYS A 178 7.12 -4.64 -29.54
N THR A 179 7.58 -3.54 -30.13
CA THR A 179 8.52 -3.53 -31.26
C THR A 179 9.94 -3.81 -30.76
#